data_AF-A0A1H4DIA2-F1
#
_entry.id   AF-A0A1H4DIA2-F1
#
_cell.length_a   1.000
_cell.length_b   1.000
_cell.length_c   1.000
_cell.angle_alpha   90.00
_cell.angle_beta   90.00
_cell.angle_gamma   90.00
#
_symmetry.space_group_name_H-M   'P 1'
#
loop_
_entity.id
_entity.type
_entity.pdbx_description
1 polymer ?
#
loop_
_entity_poly.entity_id
_entity_poly.type
_entity_poly.pdbx_seq_one_letter_code
_entity_poly.pdbx_strand_id
1 'polypeptide(L)'
;MKVHLVLNDKVIAATLADNDTAREFALMLPMTITMHDMFRREKFGPLPKAISGRGTSTQSYEVGDMICWSPGPDLTIFHGHDGQTISGAIQVLGRIDAGIEAFRAPGPIEVRIELAGEKLRDDRGPPRAIQVCGRDGRTPGRITAPRSPTPPSTCRPRSATGGTGHCPAAWWG
;
A
#
# COMPACT_ATOMS: atom_id res chain seq x y z
N MET A 1 7.30 -10.83 10.06
CA MET A 1 5.95 -10.60 9.45
C MET A 1 6.13 -9.70 8.23
N LYS A 2 5.39 -9.88 7.12
CA LYS A 2 5.61 -9.06 5.90
C LYS A 2 4.62 -7.91 5.78
N VAL A 3 5.09 -6.78 5.29
CA VAL A 3 4.31 -5.57 5.05
C VAL A 3 4.65 -4.99 3.68
N HIS A 4 3.70 -4.25 3.12
CA HIS A 4 3.83 -3.54 1.87
C HIS A 4 3.77 -2.04 2.13
N LEU A 5 4.76 -1.31 1.64
CA LEU A 5 4.77 0.14 1.61
C LEU A 5 4.43 0.58 0.20
N VAL A 6 3.28 1.22 0.04
CA VAL A 6 2.76 1.72 -1.23
C VAL A 6 3.09 3.20 -1.34
N LEU A 7 3.86 3.56 -2.36
CA LEU A 7 4.23 4.95 -2.65
C LEU A 7 4.16 5.21 -4.16
N ASN A 8 3.40 6.22 -4.58
CA ASN A 8 3.18 6.55 -6.00
C ASN A 8 2.89 5.31 -6.88
N ASP A 9 1.93 4.47 -6.46
CA ASP A 9 1.53 3.20 -7.11
C ASP A 9 2.60 2.09 -7.12
N LYS A 10 3.77 2.30 -6.48
CA LYS A 10 4.81 1.28 -6.33
C LYS A 10 4.65 0.57 -4.99
N VAL A 11 4.65 -0.75 -5.03
CA VAL A 11 4.62 -1.61 -3.85
C VAL A 11 6.04 -2.02 -3.48
N ILE A 12 6.44 -1.69 -2.26
CA ILE A 12 7.73 -2.03 -1.67
C ILE A 12 7.51 -3.08 -0.60
N ALA A 13 8.18 -4.22 -0.74
CA ALA A 13 8.14 -5.26 0.27
C ALA A 13 9.09 -4.93 1.42
N ALA A 14 8.59 -5.07 2.65
CA ALA A 14 9.40 -5.01 3.85
C ALA A 14 9.02 -6.13 4.81
N THR A 15 9.97 -6.51 5.64
CA THR A 15 9.84 -7.52 6.66
C THR A 15 9.97 -6.88 8.04
N LEU A 16 8.91 -6.96 8.83
CA LEU A 16 8.92 -6.58 10.24
C LEU A 16 9.71 -7.58 11.07
N ALA A 17 10.47 -7.04 12.02
CA ALA A 17 11.21 -7.78 13.03
C ALA A 17 10.26 -8.52 13.99
N ASP A 18 10.75 -9.56 14.64
CA ASP A 18 9.98 -10.32 15.64
C ASP A 18 10.22 -9.73 17.04
N ASN A 19 9.64 -8.56 17.31
CA ASN A 19 9.71 -7.89 18.61
C ASN A 19 8.38 -7.20 18.97
N ASP A 20 8.21 -6.86 20.25
CA ASP A 20 6.97 -6.26 20.75
C ASP A 20 6.64 -4.91 20.08
N THR A 21 7.67 -4.11 19.78
CA THR A 21 7.52 -2.80 19.12
C THR A 21 7.01 -2.95 17.68
N ALA A 22 7.54 -3.91 16.91
CA ALA A 22 7.12 -4.23 15.56
C ALA A 22 5.71 -4.84 15.54
N ARG A 23 5.34 -5.59 16.59
CA ARG A 23 3.98 -6.11 16.76
C ARG A 23 2.98 -4.99 17.07
N GLU A 24 3.33 -4.03 17.93
CA GLU A 24 2.53 -2.82 18.16
C GLU A 24 2.34 -2.02 16.85
N PHE A 25 3.42 -1.87 16.06
CA PHE A 25 3.35 -1.24 14.74
C PHE A 25 2.39 -1.96 13.79
N ALA A 26 2.48 -3.29 13.71
CA ALA A 26 1.61 -4.09 12.86
C ALA A 26 0.12 -3.97 13.21
N LEU A 27 -0.23 -3.73 14.48
CA LEU A 27 -1.61 -3.53 14.93
C LEU A 27 -2.23 -2.21 14.47
N MET A 28 -1.41 -1.24 14.02
CA MET A 28 -1.88 0.05 13.51
C MET A 28 -2.17 0.04 12.00
N LEU A 29 -1.85 -1.05 11.30
CA LEU A 29 -2.01 -1.16 9.86
C LEU A 29 -3.47 -1.51 9.47
N PRO A 30 -3.98 -1.02 8.32
CA PRO A 30 -3.29 -0.16 7.34
C PRO A 30 -3.30 1.32 7.75
N MET A 31 -2.25 2.05 7.37
CA MET A 31 -2.10 3.47 7.68
C MET A 31 -1.38 4.23 6.56
N THR A 32 -1.63 5.54 6.47
CA THR A 32 -0.94 6.42 5.52
C THR A 32 -0.16 7.48 6.29
N ILE A 33 1.13 7.61 5.97
CA ILE A 33 2.06 8.54 6.63
C ILE A 33 2.73 9.40 5.56
N THR A 34 2.70 10.71 5.76
CA THR A 34 3.53 11.63 4.99
C THR A 34 4.93 11.65 5.59
N MET A 35 5.93 11.20 4.83
CA MET A 35 7.32 11.17 5.24
C MET A 35 8.10 12.34 4.63
N HIS A 36 8.90 13.00 5.45
CA HIS A 36 9.74 14.14 5.10
C HIS A 36 11.20 13.74 5.00
N ASP A 37 11.95 14.43 4.14
CA ASP A 37 13.40 14.23 4.02
C ASP A 37 14.14 14.85 5.20
N MET A 38 15.00 14.07 5.84
CA MET A 38 15.96 14.57 6.81
C MET A 38 17.37 14.16 6.42
N PHE A 39 18.25 15.16 6.37
CA PHE A 39 19.68 15.01 6.06
C PHE A 39 19.98 14.26 4.74
N ARG A 40 19.03 14.14 3.81
CA ARG A 40 19.16 13.32 2.59
C ARG A 40 19.65 11.89 2.86
N ARG A 41 19.35 11.37 4.06
CA ARG A 41 19.77 10.06 4.53
C ARG A 41 18.58 9.23 4.98
N GLU A 42 17.59 9.90 5.58
CA GLU A 42 16.43 9.27 6.18
C GLU A 42 15.14 9.99 5.81
N LYS A 43 14.07 9.22 5.72
CA LYS A 43 12.70 9.74 5.64
C LYS A 43 12.02 9.49 6.96
N PHE A 44 11.39 10.51 7.54
CA PHE A 44 10.67 10.38 8.80
C PHE A 44 9.23 10.86 8.69
N GLY A 45 8.31 10.26 9.42
CA GLY A 45 6.92 10.69 9.45
C GLY A 45 6.22 10.33 10.76
N PRO A 46 5.23 11.13 11.18
CA PRO A 46 4.55 10.94 12.44
C PRO A 46 3.61 9.73 12.41
N LEU A 47 3.69 8.90 13.44
CA LEU A 47 2.72 7.83 13.69
C LEU A 47 1.48 8.42 14.40
N PRO A 48 0.28 7.87 14.15
CA PRO A 48 -0.96 8.30 14.79
C PRO A 48 -1.01 7.96 16.28
N LYS A 49 -0.13 7.06 16.73
CA LYS A 49 0.01 6.66 18.12
C LYS A 49 1.47 6.43 18.44
N ALA A 50 1.89 6.91 19.62
CA ALA A 50 3.20 6.59 20.15
C ALA A 50 3.32 5.08 20.42
N ILE A 51 4.40 4.49 19.91
CA ILE A 51 4.76 3.11 20.23
C ILE A 51 5.53 3.12 21.54
N SER A 52 5.26 2.16 22.42
CA SER A 52 5.78 2.16 23.79
C SER A 52 7.32 2.13 23.86
N GLY A 53 8.00 1.80 22.75
CA GLY A 53 9.46 1.66 22.68
C GLY A 53 10.00 0.59 23.64
N ARG A 54 9.15 -0.34 24.07
CA ARG A 54 9.53 -1.46 24.93
C ARG A 54 10.22 -2.50 24.06
N GLY A 55 11.52 -2.68 24.27
CA GLY A 55 12.32 -3.61 23.49
C GLY A 55 13.79 -3.21 23.42
N THR A 56 14.53 -3.95 22.62
CA THR A 56 15.95 -3.74 22.38
C THR A 56 16.18 -2.46 21.56
N SER A 57 16.63 -1.40 22.24
CA SER A 57 17.17 -0.24 21.55
C SER A 57 18.57 -0.54 21.02
N THR A 58 18.85 -0.05 19.82
CA THR A 58 20.18 -0.03 19.23
C THR A 58 20.57 1.41 18.91
N GLN A 59 21.83 1.60 18.53
CA GLN A 59 22.38 2.85 17.99
C GLN A 59 22.91 2.65 16.56
N SER A 60 22.93 1.41 16.08
CA SER A 60 23.37 1.03 14.74
C SER A 60 22.15 0.88 13.84
N TYR A 61 22.26 1.38 12.61
CA TYR A 61 21.26 1.24 11.57
C TYR A 61 21.94 0.77 10.26
N GLU A 62 21.20 0.08 9.43
CA GLU A 62 21.58 -0.25 8.07
C GLU A 62 20.68 0.45 7.04
N VAL A 63 21.16 0.56 5.80
CA VAL A 63 20.30 1.00 4.68
C VAL A 63 19.19 -0.01 4.48
N GLY A 64 17.95 0.50 4.48
CA GLY A 64 16.73 -0.29 4.44
C GLY A 64 16.06 -0.48 5.80
N ASP A 65 16.71 -0.10 6.91
CA ASP A 65 16.09 -0.25 8.22
C ASP A 65 14.94 0.72 8.44
N MET A 66 13.87 0.16 9.01
CA MET A 66 12.70 0.87 9.50
C MET A 66 12.78 0.92 11.02
N ILE A 67 12.80 2.12 11.58
CA ILE A 67 12.97 2.33 13.03
C ILE A 67 11.91 3.25 13.61
N CYS A 68 11.77 3.20 14.93
CA CYS A 68 11.07 4.20 15.72
C CYS A 68 12.04 4.82 16.73
N TRP A 69 12.04 6.14 16.87
CA TRP A 69 12.79 6.80 17.94
C TRP A 69 12.06 6.63 19.27
N SER A 70 12.76 6.29 20.35
CA SER A 70 12.15 6.35 21.70
C SER A 70 12.56 7.66 22.37
N PRO A 71 11.64 8.44 22.97
CA PRO A 71 10.20 8.20 23.21
C PRO A 71 9.25 8.79 22.13
N GLY A 72 9.76 9.19 20.96
CA GLY A 72 9.00 9.90 19.93
C GLY A 72 8.08 8.98 19.11
N PRO A 73 6.94 9.47 18.59
CA PRO A 73 6.03 8.66 17.78
C PRO A 73 6.42 8.65 16.30
N ASP A 74 7.70 8.76 15.92
CA ASP A 74 8.07 8.95 14.51
C ASP A 74 8.68 7.69 13.90
N LEU A 75 8.11 7.26 12.77
CA LEU A 75 8.68 6.21 11.93
C LEU A 75 9.77 6.82 11.06
N THR A 76 10.97 6.26 11.11
CA THR A 76 12.09 6.66 10.24
C THR A 76 12.56 5.50 9.39
N ILE A 77 12.82 5.77 8.11
CA ILE A 77 13.33 4.81 7.13
C ILE A 77 14.67 5.34 6.61
N PHE A 78 15.72 4.53 6.76
CA PHE A 78 17.06 4.87 6.25
C PHE A 78 17.22 4.40 4.81
N HIS A 79 17.35 5.34 3.87
CA HIS A 79 17.61 5.03 2.46
C HIS A 79 19.05 5.30 2.02
N GLY A 80 19.87 5.83 2.93
CA GLY A 80 21.28 6.12 2.74
C GLY A 80 22.05 5.92 4.04
N HIS A 81 23.37 5.94 3.93
CA HIS A 81 24.28 5.81 5.07
C HIS A 81 25.38 6.85 4.91
N ASP A 82 25.68 7.59 5.96
CA ASP A 82 26.70 8.65 5.96
C ASP A 82 27.92 8.29 6.83
N GLY A 83 27.97 7.04 7.32
CA GLY A 83 29.07 6.57 8.16
C GLY A 83 28.93 6.95 9.63
N GLN A 84 27.87 7.67 10.00
CA GLN A 84 27.65 8.12 11.36
C GLN A 84 26.80 7.13 12.16
N THR A 85 27.14 6.95 13.43
CA THR A 85 26.31 6.23 14.40
C THR A 85 25.27 7.16 14.98
N ILE A 86 24.08 6.63 15.28
CA ILE A 86 23.01 7.42 15.87
C ILE A 86 23.20 7.52 17.37
N SER A 87 23.22 8.74 17.90
CA SER A 87 23.43 9.01 19.34
C SER A 87 22.21 8.68 20.22
N GLY A 88 21.05 8.39 19.63
CA GLY A 88 19.81 8.12 20.35
C GLY A 88 19.40 6.65 20.37
N ALA A 89 18.44 6.32 21.23
CA ALA A 89 17.87 4.99 21.33
C ALA A 89 16.83 4.79 20.21
N ILE A 90 17.20 3.98 19.21
CA ILE A 90 16.32 3.61 18.10
C ILE A 90 15.84 2.18 18.28
N GLN A 91 14.56 1.95 18.03
CA GLN A 91 13.93 0.63 18.08
C GLN A 91 13.71 0.14 16.65
N VAL A 92 14.27 -1.01 16.29
CA VAL A 92 14.12 -1.58 14.95
C VAL A 92 12.72 -2.17 14.80
N LEU A 93 11.94 -1.66 13.86
CA LEU A 93 10.62 -2.17 13.50
C LEU A 93 10.71 -3.25 12.43
N GLY A 94 11.65 -3.11 11.51
CA GLY A 94 11.81 -4.01 10.38
C GLY A 94 12.83 -3.52 9.38
N ARG A 95 12.84 -4.16 8.22
CA ARG A 95 13.75 -3.86 7.11
C ARG A 95 13.01 -3.95 5.78
N ILE A 96 13.31 -3.01 4.88
CA ILE A 96 12.86 -3.05 3.49
C ILE A 96 13.67 -4.10 2.74
N ASP A 97 12.97 -5.05 2.12
CA ASP A 97 13.57 -6.17 1.40
C ASP A 97 14.07 -5.72 0.01
N ALA A 98 13.31 -4.85 -0.66
CA ALA A 98 13.65 -4.33 -1.99
C ALA A 98 12.92 -3.02 -2.29
N GLY A 99 13.52 -2.15 -3.11
CA GLY A 99 12.88 -0.92 -3.58
C GLY A 99 13.18 0.34 -2.77
N ILE A 100 14.19 0.30 -1.90
CA ILE A 100 14.61 1.44 -1.05
C ILE A 100 14.88 2.73 -1.85
N GLU A 101 15.30 2.61 -3.10
CA GLU A 101 15.55 3.73 -4.01
C GLU A 101 14.34 4.64 -4.21
N ALA A 102 13.10 4.13 -4.07
CA ALA A 102 11.91 4.95 -4.20
C ALA A 102 11.81 6.01 -3.08
N PHE A 103 12.41 5.75 -1.91
CA PHE A 103 12.45 6.70 -0.82
C PHE A 103 13.40 7.86 -1.12
N ARG A 104 14.35 7.74 -2.05
CA ARG A 104 15.28 8.84 -2.42
C ARG A 104 14.59 9.98 -3.18
N ALA A 105 13.28 9.90 -3.40
CA ALA A 105 12.51 10.96 -4.03
C ALA A 105 12.66 12.30 -3.28
N PRO A 106 12.82 13.42 -4.00
CA PRO A 106 12.92 14.74 -3.40
C PRO A 106 11.56 15.19 -2.85
N GLY A 107 11.58 15.89 -1.71
CA GLY A 107 10.38 16.42 -1.06
C GLY A 107 9.64 15.42 -0.15
N PRO A 108 8.45 15.80 0.33
CA PRO A 108 7.59 14.92 1.12
C PRO A 108 6.98 13.83 0.24
N ILE A 109 6.95 12.61 0.75
CA ILE A 109 6.35 11.45 0.08
C ILE A 109 5.22 10.90 0.93
N GLU A 110 4.11 10.54 0.31
CA GLU A 110 3.03 9.82 1.00
C GLU A 110 3.27 8.31 0.88
N VAL A 111 3.30 7.63 2.03
CA VAL A 111 3.57 6.20 2.11
C VAL A 111 2.41 5.53 2.82
N ARG A 112 1.71 4.66 2.11
CA ARG A 112 0.64 3.84 2.67
C ARG A 112 1.21 2.47 3.05
N ILE A 113 1.16 2.15 4.33
CA ILE A 113 1.71 0.92 4.89
C ILE A 113 0.56 -0.03 5.16
N GLU A 114 0.66 -1.24 4.62
CA GLU A 114 -0.37 -2.26 4.72
C GLU A 114 0.28 -3.59 5.08
N LEU A 115 -0.48 -4.47 5.71
CA LEU A 115 -0.05 -5.85 5.84
C LEU A 115 0.13 -6.44 4.44
N ALA A 116 1.24 -7.15 4.23
CA ALA A 116 1.34 -8.05 3.10
C ALA A 116 0.40 -9.20 3.43
N GLY A 117 -0.91 -8.95 3.23
CA GLY A 117 -1.86 -10.04 3.15
C GLY A 117 -1.25 -10.99 2.14
N GLU A 118 -1.25 -12.27 2.46
CA GLU A 118 -1.48 -13.22 1.39
C GLU A 118 -2.62 -12.58 0.60
N LYS A 119 -2.36 -12.21 -0.66
CA LYS A 119 -3.40 -12.52 -1.63
C LYS A 119 -3.70 -13.97 -1.29
N LEU A 120 -4.79 -14.18 -0.56
CA LEU A 120 -5.54 -15.41 -0.65
C LEU A 120 -5.52 -15.61 -2.14
N ARG A 121 -4.72 -16.57 -2.61
CA ARG A 121 -4.89 -17.08 -3.95
C ARG A 121 -6.33 -17.57 -3.87
N ASP A 122 -7.24 -16.72 -4.32
CA ASP A 122 -8.61 -17.08 -4.49
C ASP A 122 -8.62 -17.99 -5.71
N ASP A 123 -8.05 -19.18 -5.51
CA ASP A 123 -8.17 -20.34 -6.39
C ASP A 123 -9.55 -20.99 -6.19
N ARG A 124 -10.46 -20.35 -5.43
CA ARG A 124 -11.89 -20.55 -5.61
C ARG A 124 -12.35 -19.67 -6.77
N GLY A 125 -12.11 -20.20 -7.97
CA GLY A 125 -12.86 -19.79 -9.16
C GLY A 125 -14.37 -19.73 -8.86
N PRO A 126 -15.13 -18.99 -9.70
CA PRO A 126 -16.56 -18.76 -9.44
C PRO A 126 -17.24 -20.11 -9.16
N PRO A 127 -18.17 -20.18 -8.18
CA PRO A 127 -18.83 -21.44 -7.87
C PRO A 127 -19.42 -21.97 -9.17
N ARG A 128 -18.86 -23.09 -9.65
CA ARG A 128 -19.43 -23.81 -10.79
C ARG A 128 -20.87 -24.09 -10.40
N ALA A 129 -21.81 -23.45 -11.08
CA ALA A 129 -23.21 -23.77 -10.97
C ALA A 129 -23.32 -25.29 -11.14
N ILE A 130 -23.75 -25.97 -10.07
CA ILE A 130 -24.13 -27.37 -10.15
C ILE A 130 -25.35 -27.36 -11.06
N GLN A 131 -25.14 -27.64 -12.34
CA GLN A 131 -26.22 -27.94 -13.26
C GLN A 131 -26.77 -29.30 -12.85
N VAL A 132 -27.72 -29.27 -11.90
CA VAL A 132 -28.61 -30.40 -11.70
C VAL A 132 -29.41 -30.50 -12.99
N CYS A 133 -29.06 -31.48 -13.82
CA CYS A 133 -29.86 -31.88 -14.95
C CYS A 133 -31.24 -32.29 -14.40
N GLY A 134 -32.21 -31.38 -14.49
CA GLY A 134 -33.62 -31.69 -14.31
C GLY A 134 -33.98 -32.81 -15.27
N ARG A 135 -34.28 -33.97 -14.70
CA ARG A 135 -34.79 -35.14 -15.43
C ARG A 135 -36.28 -34.92 -15.64
N ASP A 136 -36.62 -34.02 -16.56
CA ASP A 136 -37.99 -33.90 -17.07
C ASP A 136 -38.06 -34.52 -18.45
N GLY A 137 -38.46 -35.79 -18.47
CA GLY A 137 -38.90 -36.44 -19.68
C GLY A 137 -40.27 -35.88 -20.09
N ARG A 138 -40.34 -35.12 -21.18
CA ARG A 138 -41.53 -35.05 -22.06
C ARG A 138 -41.28 -34.32 -23.38
N THR A 139 -41.41 -35.10 -24.46
CA THR A 139 -41.99 -34.77 -25.78
C THR A 139 -41.25 -33.81 -26.74
N PRO A 140 -40.97 -34.22 -27.99
CA PRO A 140 -40.70 -33.28 -29.08
C PRO A 140 -42.01 -32.93 -29.81
N GLY A 141 -42.45 -31.67 -29.66
CA GLY A 141 -43.52 -31.05 -30.45
C GLY A 141 -42.94 -29.90 -31.27
N ARG A 142 -43.32 -29.86 -32.54
CA ARG A 142 -42.74 -29.10 -33.67
C ARG A 142 -43.33 -27.68 -33.77
N ILE A 143 -42.66 -26.83 -34.58
CA ILE A 143 -43.13 -25.59 -35.29
C ILE A 143 -43.45 -24.35 -34.41
N THR A 144 -43.16 -23.06 -34.69
CA THR A 144 -42.84 -22.27 -35.90
C THR A 144 -42.34 -20.87 -35.46
N ALA A 145 -41.50 -20.20 -36.24
CA ALA A 145 -41.24 -18.74 -36.16
C ALA A 145 -42.49 -17.95 -36.66
N PRO A 146 -42.68 -16.63 -36.40
CA PRO A 146 -41.84 -15.61 -37.03
C PRO A 146 -41.74 -14.20 -36.36
N ARG A 147 -40.89 -13.36 -37.00
CA ARG A 147 -40.94 -11.89 -37.15
C ARG A 147 -40.35 -10.97 -36.08
N SER A 148 -39.21 -10.38 -36.47
CA SER A 148 -38.71 -9.04 -36.12
C SER A 148 -39.78 -7.94 -36.30
N PRO A 149 -39.60 -6.78 -35.65
CA PRO A 149 -38.99 -5.65 -36.37
C PRO A 149 -37.98 -4.82 -35.55
N THR A 150 -37.02 -4.23 -36.26
CA THR A 150 -36.00 -3.25 -35.83
C THR A 150 -36.55 -1.80 -35.74
N PRO A 151 -35.73 -0.75 -35.50
CA PRO A 151 -35.39 -0.10 -34.23
C PRO A 151 -35.84 1.38 -34.21
N PRO A 152 -35.36 2.24 -33.28
CA PRO A 152 -34.68 3.43 -33.78
C PRO A 152 -33.43 3.91 -32.99
N SER A 153 -32.42 4.29 -33.78
CA SER A 153 -31.75 5.60 -33.80
C SER A 153 -30.94 6.12 -32.59
N THR A 154 -29.63 6.20 -32.87
CA THR A 154 -28.73 7.35 -32.67
C THR A 154 -28.37 7.78 -31.23
N CYS A 155 -27.15 7.41 -30.81
CA CYS A 155 -26.36 8.20 -29.87
C CYS A 155 -25.08 8.66 -30.56
N ARG A 156 -24.97 9.98 -30.75
CA ARG A 156 -23.85 10.71 -31.32
C ARG A 156 -22.89 11.09 -30.18
N PRO A 157 -21.56 10.92 -30.29
CA PRO A 157 -20.64 11.43 -29.28
C PRO A 157 -20.47 12.95 -29.41
N ARG A 158 -20.58 13.66 -28.29
CA ARG A 158 -20.27 15.10 -28.17
C ARG A 158 -18.85 15.24 -27.66
N SER A 159 -18.00 15.85 -28.49
CA SER A 159 -16.66 16.33 -28.14
C SER A 159 -16.76 17.42 -27.07
N ALA A 160 -15.94 17.34 -26.02
CA ALA A 160 -15.72 18.43 -25.08
C ALA A 160 -14.22 18.76 -25.03
N THR A 161 -13.92 19.92 -25.58
CA THR A 161 -12.71 20.73 -25.47
C THR A 161 -12.44 21.18 -24.04
N GLY A 162 -11.15 21.24 -23.69
CA GLY A 162 -10.56 22.35 -22.94
C GLY A 162 -10.59 22.27 -21.41
N GLY A 163 -9.44 22.53 -20.79
CA GLY A 163 -9.38 22.81 -19.35
C GLY A 163 -8.03 22.53 -18.71
N THR A 164 -6.99 23.29 -19.10
CA THR A 164 -5.75 23.44 -18.33
C THR A 164 -6.07 23.98 -16.94
N GLY A 165 -6.01 23.11 -15.93
CA GLY A 165 -6.06 23.48 -14.52
C GLY A 165 -4.66 23.72 -13.98
N HIS A 166 -4.34 24.99 -13.74
CA HIS A 166 -3.18 25.43 -12.98
C HIS A 166 -3.31 24.98 -11.52
N CYS A 167 -2.30 24.29 -10.99
CA CYS A 167 -2.09 24.11 -9.55
C CYS A 167 -1.41 25.36 -8.97
N PRO A 168 -1.97 26.00 -7.92
CA PRO A 168 -1.19 26.89 -7.07
C PRO A 168 -0.46 26.07 -5.99
N ALA A 169 0.87 26.03 -6.09
CA ALA A 169 1.75 25.81 -4.96
C ALA A 169 1.87 27.12 -4.17
N ALA A 170 1.81 27.06 -2.83
CA ALA A 170 2.60 27.87 -1.88
C ALA A 170 1.92 27.98 -0.51
N TRP A 171 2.21 27.03 0.38
CA TRP A 171 2.31 27.20 1.84
C TRP A 171 3.45 26.22 2.19
N TRP A 172 4.55 26.57 2.87
CA TRP A 172 4.67 27.08 4.23
C TRP A 172 5.98 27.89 4.38
N GLY A 173 5.91 28.93 5.20
CA GLY A 173 7.05 29.53 5.91
C GLY A 173 7.03 29.13 7.38
#